data_AF-A0A9E6FC79-F1
#
_entry.id   AF-A0A9E6FC79-F1
#
_cell.length_a   1.000
_cell.length_b   1.000
_cell.length_c   1.000
_cell.angle_alpha   90.00
_cell.angle_beta   90.00
_cell.angle_gamma   90.00
#
_symmetry.space_group_name_H-M   'P 1'
#
loop_
_entity.id
_entity.type
_entity.pdbx_description
1 polymer ?
#
loop_
_entity_poly.entity_id
_entity_poly.type
_entity_poly.pdbx_seq_one_letter_code
_entity_poly.pdbx_strand_id
1 'polypeptide(L)'
;MKNLKRGFTLVELIVVITILAILGSIAFISLQGYSSDARNSKRTSDLGSIESAISTQLAEGQAILSFVSGSAVNQLTTPSIAGSNSTTADYNAGTVNYSALPVKSTDFQDPSGNASYVMGVTTRKNGKHELAASMEQGAGSKVAKVIGDYSQRTVAAATVAVTLGDATLKTVNVTSNTDINKLFPADTVTLNANTYTIAKISTDGKTLTLSGSVAPASGNVALSVQEIGGLIDEKASGGGTTPVTDGGTNLPY
;
A
#
# COMPACT_ATOMS: atom_id res chain seq x y z
N MET A 1 -25.56 25.39 -73.64
CA MET A 1 -25.84 26.01 -72.33
C MET A 1 -24.53 26.01 -71.53
N LYS A 2 -23.95 27.18 -71.21
CA LYS A 2 -22.70 27.28 -70.45
C LYS A 2 -23.02 27.11 -68.95
N ASN A 3 -22.52 26.04 -68.34
CA ASN A 3 -22.59 25.83 -66.90
C ASN A 3 -21.68 26.85 -66.20
N LEU A 4 -22.25 27.90 -65.57
CA LEU A 4 -21.50 28.76 -64.66
C LEU A 4 -21.18 27.95 -63.40
N LYS A 5 -19.95 27.44 -63.31
CA LYS A 5 -19.43 26.90 -62.05
C LYS A 5 -19.29 28.06 -61.07
N ARG A 6 -20.20 28.13 -60.08
CA ARG A 6 -20.10 29.07 -58.96
C ARG A 6 -18.92 28.62 -58.09
N GLY A 7 -17.84 29.39 -58.12
CA GLY A 7 -16.70 29.19 -57.22
C GLY A 7 -17.00 29.74 -55.83
N PHE A 8 -16.35 29.18 -54.81
CA PHE A 8 -16.38 29.70 -53.45
C PHE A 8 -15.81 31.13 -53.42
N THR A 9 -16.45 32.01 -52.65
CA THR A 9 -15.91 33.36 -52.38
C THR A 9 -14.84 33.29 -51.30
N LEU A 10 -13.89 34.23 -51.35
CA LEU A 10 -12.84 34.34 -50.32
C LEU A 10 -13.44 34.57 -48.92
N VAL A 11 -14.55 35.31 -48.85
CA VAL A 11 -15.24 35.60 -47.58
C VAL A 11 -15.81 34.31 -46.97
N GLU A 12 -16.45 33.47 -47.78
CA GLU A 12 -16.98 32.17 -47.31
C GLU A 12 -15.88 31.27 -46.76
N LEU A 13 -14.71 31.23 -47.41
CA LEU A 13 -13.59 30.43 -46.92
C LEU A 13 -13.02 30.96 -45.60
N ILE A 14 -12.88 32.28 -45.46
CA ILE A 14 -12.35 32.91 -44.24
C ILE A 14 -13.30 32.70 -43.04
N VAL A 15 -14.61 32.79 -43.24
CA VAL A 15 -15.58 32.52 -42.17
C VAL A 15 -15.51 31.07 -41.70
N VAL A 16 -15.32 30.11 -42.60
CA VAL A 16 -15.22 28.69 -42.23
C VAL A 16 -13.98 28.41 -41.41
N ILE A 17 -12.80 28.88 -41.85
CA ILE A 17 -11.55 28.61 -41.10
C ILE A 17 -11.54 29.29 -39.74
N THR A 18 -12.18 30.46 -39.60
CA THR A 18 -12.26 31.16 -38.31
C THR A 18 -13.16 30.41 -37.32
N ILE A 19 -14.30 29.90 -37.77
CA ILE A 19 -15.17 29.04 -36.95
C ILE A 19 -14.43 27.75 -36.55
N LEU A 20 -13.75 27.08 -37.49
CA LEU A 20 -12.95 25.89 -37.19
C LEU A 20 -11.81 26.17 -36.21
N ALA A 21 -11.15 27.33 -36.29
CA ALA A 21 -10.11 27.72 -35.35
C ALA A 21 -10.65 27.93 -33.93
N ILE A 22 -11.81 28.58 -33.79
CA ILE A 22 -12.46 28.78 -32.48
C ILE A 22 -12.90 27.44 -31.88
N LEU A 23 -13.63 26.62 -32.66
CA LEU A 23 -14.09 25.31 -32.22
C LEU A 23 -12.92 24.38 -31.88
N GLY A 24 -11.87 24.39 -32.71
CA GLY A 24 -10.65 23.60 -32.48
C GLY A 24 -9.94 24.00 -31.20
N SER A 25 -9.86 25.29 -30.89
CA SER A 25 -9.21 25.79 -29.66
C SER A 25 -9.95 25.33 -28.40
N ILE A 26 -11.28 25.42 -28.40
CA ILE A 26 -12.11 24.97 -27.27
C ILE A 26 -12.05 23.45 -27.12
N ALA A 27 -12.17 22.71 -28.23
CA ALA A 27 -12.11 21.25 -28.25
C ALA A 27 -10.74 20.71 -27.81
N PHE A 28 -9.65 21.40 -28.16
CA PHE A 28 -8.31 21.00 -27.73
C PHE A 28 -8.15 21.08 -26.22
N ILE A 29 -8.63 22.18 -25.59
CA ILE A 29 -8.56 22.35 -24.13
C ILE A 29 -9.38 21.27 -23.41
N SER A 30 -10.57 20.92 -23.91
CA SER A 30 -11.42 19.90 -23.28
C SER A 30 -10.84 18.48 -23.41
N LEU A 31 -10.16 18.15 -24.51
CA LEU A 31 -9.60 16.81 -24.74
C LEU A 31 -8.40 16.47 -23.84
N GLN A 32 -7.67 17.49 -23.34
CA GLN A 32 -6.52 17.25 -22.47
C GLN A 32 -6.90 16.58 -21.14
N GLY A 33 -8.08 16.88 -20.58
CA GLY A 33 -8.58 16.25 -19.35
C GLY A 33 -8.98 14.77 -19.56
N TYR A 34 -9.73 14.47 -20.62
CA TYR A 34 -10.18 13.10 -20.92
C TYR A 34 -9.04 12.11 -21.14
N SER A 35 -7.91 12.58 -21.68
CA SER A 35 -6.73 11.73 -21.89
C SER A 35 -6.11 11.29 -20.57
N SER A 36 -6.06 12.17 -19.57
CA SER A 36 -5.60 11.84 -18.21
C SER A 36 -6.53 10.84 -17.53
N ASP A 37 -7.84 11.06 -17.63
CA ASP A 37 -8.84 10.16 -17.03
C ASP A 37 -8.80 8.75 -17.64
N ALA A 38 -8.61 8.64 -18.96
CA ALA A 38 -8.43 7.36 -19.63
C ALA A 38 -7.17 6.62 -19.15
N ARG A 39 -6.03 7.33 -18.98
CA ARG A 39 -4.79 6.75 -18.44
C ARG A 39 -4.96 6.30 -16.99
N ASN A 40 -5.61 7.10 -16.16
CA ASN A 40 -5.95 6.76 -14.78
C ASN A 40 -6.86 5.53 -14.69
N SER A 41 -7.84 5.42 -15.58
CA SER A 41 -8.72 4.24 -15.68
C SER A 41 -7.92 2.99 -16.03
N LYS A 42 -6.98 3.10 -16.98
CA LYS A 42 -6.05 2.00 -17.31
C LYS A 42 -5.18 1.61 -16.11
N ARG A 43 -4.54 2.58 -15.42
CA ARG A 43 -3.75 2.30 -14.20
C ARG A 43 -4.57 1.57 -13.13
N THR A 44 -5.80 2.00 -12.89
CA THR A 44 -6.68 1.37 -11.90
C THR A 44 -7.06 -0.06 -12.30
N SER A 45 -7.36 -0.28 -13.59
CA SER A 45 -7.64 -1.62 -14.13
C SER A 45 -6.42 -2.54 -14.04
N ASP A 46 -5.23 -2.01 -14.26
CA ASP A 46 -3.97 -2.75 -14.21
C ASP A 46 -3.65 -3.19 -12.78
N LEU A 47 -3.78 -2.28 -11.81
CA LEU A 47 -3.64 -2.61 -10.40
C LEU A 47 -4.58 -3.75 -9.98
N GLY A 48 -5.87 -3.68 -10.36
CA GLY A 48 -6.84 -4.75 -10.05
C GLY A 48 -6.52 -6.09 -10.71
N SER A 49 -6.00 -6.07 -11.95
CA SER A 49 -5.59 -7.29 -12.64
C SER A 49 -4.35 -7.92 -11.99
N ILE A 50 -3.39 -7.10 -11.53
CA ILE A 50 -2.21 -7.55 -10.80
C ILE A 50 -2.61 -8.14 -9.45
N GLU A 51 -3.54 -7.52 -8.72
CA GLU A 51 -4.07 -8.03 -7.45
C GLU A 51 -4.76 -9.40 -7.63
N SER A 52 -5.55 -9.57 -8.69
CA SER A 52 -6.12 -10.86 -9.06
C SER A 52 -5.05 -11.91 -9.42
N ALA A 53 -3.98 -11.51 -10.11
CA ALA A 53 -2.87 -12.41 -10.41
C ALA A 53 -2.10 -12.83 -9.15
N ILE A 54 -1.84 -11.89 -8.23
CA ILE A 54 -1.16 -12.16 -6.95
C ILE A 54 -1.99 -13.11 -6.10
N SER A 55 -3.29 -12.88 -5.97
CA SER A 55 -4.18 -13.75 -5.18
C SER A 55 -4.23 -15.17 -5.75
N THR A 56 -4.23 -15.31 -7.08
CA THR A 56 -4.15 -16.63 -7.74
C THR A 56 -2.81 -17.32 -7.45
N GLN A 57 -1.68 -16.64 -7.65
CA GLN A 57 -0.35 -17.24 -7.41
C GLN A 57 -0.10 -17.56 -5.93
N LEU A 58 -0.62 -16.74 -5.02
CA LEU A 58 -0.54 -17.00 -3.59
C LEU A 58 -1.35 -18.25 -3.20
N ALA A 59 -2.52 -18.45 -3.83
CA ALA A 59 -3.32 -19.67 -3.66
C ALA A 59 -2.62 -20.91 -4.22
N GLU A 60 -1.80 -20.77 -5.27
CA GLU A 60 -0.93 -21.82 -5.80
C GLU A 60 0.31 -22.10 -4.93
N GLY A 61 0.51 -21.33 -3.84
CA GLY A 61 1.60 -21.51 -2.89
C GLY A 61 2.88 -20.76 -3.22
N GLN A 62 2.86 -19.81 -4.16
CA GLN A 62 4.01 -18.93 -4.39
C GLN A 62 4.28 -18.05 -3.16
N ALA A 63 5.55 -17.87 -2.83
CA ALA A 63 5.94 -17.05 -1.70
C ALA A 63 5.68 -15.57 -2.01
N ILE A 64 5.03 -14.85 -1.09
CA ILE A 64 4.64 -13.45 -1.32
C ILE A 64 5.83 -12.52 -1.64
N LEU A 65 7.01 -12.82 -1.07
CA LEU A 65 8.23 -12.05 -1.31
C LEU A 65 8.74 -12.17 -2.76
N SER A 66 8.36 -13.22 -3.48
CA SER A 66 8.79 -13.45 -4.88
C SER A 66 8.10 -12.51 -5.88
N PHE A 67 6.99 -11.88 -5.48
CA PHE A 67 6.25 -10.95 -6.31
C PHE A 67 6.92 -9.58 -6.41
N VAL A 68 7.94 -9.29 -5.59
CA VAL A 68 8.71 -8.04 -5.66
C VAL A 68 10.03 -8.25 -6.41
N SER A 69 10.35 -7.31 -7.31
CA SER A 69 11.66 -7.18 -7.94
C SER A 69 12.32 -5.84 -7.60
N GLY A 70 13.67 -5.83 -7.58
CA GLY A 70 14.45 -4.64 -7.25
C GLY A 70 14.58 -4.41 -5.75
N SER A 71 15.62 -4.99 -5.13
CA SER A 71 15.93 -4.75 -3.71
C SER A 71 16.28 -3.26 -3.51
N ALA A 72 15.58 -2.59 -2.58
CA ALA A 72 15.77 -1.19 -2.14
C ALA A 72 15.08 -0.08 -2.96
N VAL A 73 14.16 -0.43 -3.87
CA VAL A 73 13.22 0.52 -4.50
C VAL A 73 11.96 0.59 -3.64
N ASN A 74 11.46 1.78 -3.33
CA ASN A 74 10.25 2.06 -2.50
C ASN A 74 10.25 1.35 -1.15
N GLN A 75 11.41 1.00 -0.63
CA GLN A 75 11.50 0.22 0.59
C GLN A 75 11.51 1.12 1.81
N LEU A 76 10.65 0.82 2.79
CA LEU A 76 10.69 1.45 4.09
C LEU A 76 11.91 0.95 4.88
N THR A 77 12.60 1.85 5.58
CA THR A 77 13.68 1.50 6.50
C THR A 77 13.08 0.96 7.79
N THR A 78 13.28 -0.35 8.01
CA THR A 78 12.89 -1.05 9.24
C THR A 78 11.45 -0.76 9.70
N PRO A 79 10.43 -0.91 8.83
CA PRO A 79 9.05 -0.63 9.23
C PRO A 79 8.64 -1.54 10.38
N SER A 80 7.83 -1.03 11.31
CA SER A 80 7.22 -1.88 12.32
C SER A 80 5.97 -2.55 11.74
N ILE A 81 5.98 -3.89 11.72
CA ILE A 81 4.89 -4.73 11.20
C ILE A 81 4.62 -5.83 12.20
N ALA A 82 3.36 -6.00 12.62
CA ALA A 82 2.96 -7.00 13.63
C ALA A 82 3.72 -6.84 14.96
N GLY A 83 3.92 -5.60 15.42
CA GLY A 83 4.54 -5.29 16.72
C GLY A 83 6.07 -5.44 16.79
N SER A 84 6.76 -5.58 15.65
CA SER A 84 8.22 -5.67 15.63
C SER A 84 8.80 -5.01 14.38
N ASN A 85 10.06 -4.57 14.45
CA ASN A 85 10.79 -4.08 13.28
C ASN A 85 10.92 -5.20 12.24
N SER A 86 10.66 -4.89 10.98
CA SER A 86 10.80 -5.82 9.87
C SER A 86 12.27 -6.00 9.47
N THR A 87 12.53 -7.13 8.82
CA THR A 87 13.80 -7.51 8.22
C THR A 87 13.58 -7.82 6.73
N THR A 88 14.65 -8.04 5.98
CA THR A 88 14.54 -8.46 4.57
C THR A 88 13.95 -9.87 4.39
N ALA A 89 13.87 -10.66 5.47
CA ALA A 89 13.29 -12.00 5.44
C ALA A 89 11.76 -12.00 5.53
N ASP A 90 11.15 -10.89 5.97
CA ASP A 90 9.71 -10.82 6.23
C ASP A 90 9.01 -9.60 5.61
N TYR A 91 9.77 -8.69 5.03
CA TYR A 91 9.25 -7.54 4.30
C TYR A 91 10.15 -7.21 3.11
N ASN A 92 9.50 -6.88 1.99
CA ASN A 92 10.17 -6.32 0.83
C ASN A 92 9.25 -5.34 0.12
N ALA A 93 9.82 -4.36 -0.56
CA ALA A 93 9.09 -3.49 -1.48
C ALA A 93 9.97 -3.15 -2.67
N GLY A 94 9.33 -2.80 -3.78
CA GLY A 94 9.99 -2.56 -5.06
C GLY A 94 9.00 -2.57 -6.21
N THR A 95 9.47 -2.86 -7.41
CA THR A 95 8.60 -3.00 -8.57
C THR A 95 7.93 -4.37 -8.59
N VAL A 96 6.78 -4.49 -9.24
CA VAL A 96 6.10 -5.77 -9.43
C VAL A 96 6.97 -6.71 -10.28
N ASN A 97 7.24 -7.90 -9.77
CA ASN A 97 7.93 -8.97 -10.47
C ASN A 97 6.96 -9.71 -11.40
N TYR A 98 6.80 -9.18 -12.61
CA TYR A 98 5.97 -9.79 -13.64
C TYR A 98 6.44 -11.18 -14.10
N SER A 99 7.66 -11.62 -13.77
CA SER A 99 8.10 -12.99 -14.08
C SER A 99 7.53 -14.04 -13.12
N ALA A 100 7.15 -13.63 -11.91
CA ALA A 100 6.48 -14.48 -10.93
C ALA A 100 4.95 -14.53 -11.11
N LEU A 101 4.41 -13.66 -11.96
CA LEU A 101 2.99 -13.54 -12.24
C LEU A 101 2.70 -14.02 -13.68
N PRO A 102 1.55 -14.65 -13.96
CA PRO A 102 1.17 -15.10 -15.30
C PRO A 102 0.68 -13.94 -16.19
N VAL A 103 1.38 -12.80 -16.16
CA VAL A 103 1.02 -11.57 -16.89
C VAL A 103 2.23 -11.00 -17.64
N LYS A 104 1.99 -10.35 -18.77
CA LYS A 104 3.06 -9.75 -19.57
C LYS A 104 3.41 -8.37 -19.04
N SER A 105 4.66 -8.14 -18.65
CA SER A 105 5.11 -6.83 -18.14
C SER A 105 4.75 -5.66 -19.05
N THR A 106 4.77 -5.84 -20.37
CA THR A 106 4.45 -4.80 -21.37
C THR A 106 3.00 -4.31 -21.30
N ASP A 107 2.09 -5.14 -20.79
CA ASP A 107 0.66 -4.81 -20.75
C ASP A 107 0.29 -4.03 -19.47
N PHE A 108 1.23 -4.00 -18.50
CA PHE A 108 1.08 -3.46 -17.15
C PHE A 108 2.16 -2.41 -16.85
N GLN A 109 2.21 -1.38 -17.69
CA GLN A 109 3.11 -0.23 -17.51
C GLN A 109 2.29 1.07 -17.52
N ASP A 110 2.83 2.09 -16.85
CA ASP A 110 2.22 3.41 -16.82
C ASP A 110 2.05 3.96 -18.26
N PRO A 111 0.82 4.28 -18.70
CA PRO A 111 0.55 4.75 -20.06
C PRO A 111 1.22 6.09 -20.44
N SER A 112 1.73 6.85 -19.47
CA SER A 112 2.38 8.14 -19.66
C SER A 112 3.91 8.06 -19.75
N GLY A 113 4.53 6.97 -19.29
CA GLY A 113 5.99 6.91 -19.12
C GLY A 113 6.62 5.51 -19.03
N ASN A 114 5.87 4.44 -19.26
CA ASN A 114 6.32 3.04 -19.18
C ASN A 114 6.94 2.64 -17.83
N ALA A 115 6.63 3.37 -16.76
CA ALA A 115 7.05 3.02 -15.40
C ALA A 115 6.31 1.75 -14.96
N SER A 116 6.99 0.87 -14.22
CA SER A 116 6.37 -0.32 -13.64
C SER A 116 5.60 0.05 -12.37
N TYR A 117 4.53 -0.68 -12.07
CA TYR A 117 3.86 -0.55 -10.79
C TYR A 117 4.75 -1.05 -9.65
N VAL A 118 4.47 -0.53 -8.47
CA VAL A 118 5.28 -0.66 -7.28
C VAL A 118 4.45 -1.32 -6.21
N MET A 119 5.08 -2.20 -5.43
CA MET A 119 4.39 -3.03 -4.47
C MET A 119 5.23 -3.21 -3.21
N GLY A 120 4.54 -3.34 -2.09
CA GLY A 120 5.12 -3.71 -0.79
C GLY A 120 4.46 -4.98 -0.31
N VAL A 121 5.25 -5.91 0.22
CA VAL A 121 4.79 -7.22 0.69
C VAL A 121 5.39 -7.53 2.04
N THR A 122 4.65 -8.29 2.85
CA THR A 122 5.16 -8.83 4.10
C THR A 122 4.68 -10.26 4.30
N THR A 123 5.54 -11.14 4.81
CA THR A 123 5.14 -12.49 5.25
C THR A 123 4.42 -12.46 6.59
N ARG A 124 4.54 -11.35 7.35
CA ARG A 124 3.79 -11.13 8.59
C ARG A 124 2.32 -10.85 8.28
N LYS A 125 1.47 -10.89 9.31
CA LYS A 125 -0.01 -10.71 9.18
C LYS A 125 -0.67 -11.65 8.16
N ASN A 126 -0.13 -12.86 7.99
CA ASN A 126 -0.58 -13.85 7.00
C ASN A 126 -0.36 -13.45 5.54
N GLY A 127 0.78 -12.82 5.21
CA GLY A 127 1.09 -12.55 3.80
C GLY A 127 0.30 -11.37 3.25
N LYS A 128 0.49 -10.17 3.80
CA LYS A 128 -0.21 -8.95 3.34
C LYS A 128 0.61 -8.17 2.31
N HIS A 129 -0.08 -7.45 1.44
CA HIS A 129 0.54 -6.67 0.38
C HIS A 129 -0.21 -5.38 0.07
N GLU A 130 0.51 -4.48 -0.59
CA GLU A 130 0.01 -3.25 -1.19
C GLU A 130 0.62 -3.08 -2.57
N LEU A 131 -0.14 -2.45 -3.46
CA LEU A 131 0.25 -2.02 -4.79
C LEU A 131 -0.03 -0.53 -4.89
N ALA A 132 0.84 0.20 -5.57
CA ALA A 132 0.65 1.62 -5.79
C ALA A 132 0.95 2.06 -7.22
N ALA A 133 0.24 3.10 -7.66
CA ALA A 133 0.44 3.77 -8.93
C ALA A 133 0.34 5.29 -8.77
N SER A 134 1.04 6.03 -9.63
CA SER A 134 0.96 7.48 -9.71
C SER A 134 -0.17 7.92 -10.65
N MET A 135 -1.27 8.43 -10.09
CA MET A 135 -2.42 8.94 -10.84
C MET A 135 -2.23 10.41 -11.21
N GLU A 136 -2.72 10.79 -12.38
CA GLU A 136 -2.71 12.19 -12.82
C GLU A 136 -3.91 12.93 -12.23
N GLN A 137 -3.66 14.06 -11.57
CA GLN A 137 -4.68 15.00 -11.14
C GLN A 137 -4.47 16.28 -11.97
N GLY A 138 -5.55 16.93 -12.40
CA GLY A 138 -5.50 18.08 -13.32
C GLY A 138 -4.41 19.11 -12.99
N ALA A 139 -3.95 19.85 -14.02
CA ALA A 139 -2.83 20.80 -13.96
C ALA A 139 -1.44 20.17 -13.67
N GLY A 140 -1.25 18.89 -14.00
CA GLY A 140 0.05 18.22 -13.92
C GLY A 140 0.45 17.76 -12.51
N SER A 141 -0.46 17.87 -11.55
CA SER A 141 -0.29 17.25 -10.23
C SER A 141 -0.45 15.73 -10.34
N LYS A 142 0.17 14.99 -9.43
CA LYS A 142 -0.01 13.54 -9.34
C LYS A 142 -0.38 13.18 -7.91
N VAL A 143 -1.20 12.14 -7.77
CA VAL A 143 -1.58 11.56 -6.47
C VAL A 143 -1.38 10.05 -6.50
N ALA A 144 -1.01 9.46 -5.37
CA ALA A 144 -0.88 8.02 -5.29
C ALA A 144 -2.25 7.35 -5.24
N LYS A 145 -2.42 6.28 -6.02
CA LYS A 145 -3.47 5.29 -5.80
C LYS A 145 -2.82 4.09 -5.14
N VAL A 146 -3.30 3.71 -3.96
CA VAL A 146 -2.85 2.49 -3.26
C VAL A 146 -4.01 1.52 -3.17
N ILE A 147 -3.77 0.26 -3.52
CA ILE A 147 -4.69 -0.86 -3.30
C ILE A 147 -3.97 -1.99 -2.57
N GLY A 148 -4.70 -2.89 -1.92
CA GLY A 148 -4.11 -4.01 -1.21
C GLY A 148 -4.89 -4.37 0.04
N ASP A 149 -4.36 -5.31 0.81
CA ASP A 149 -5.00 -5.87 1.99
C ASP A 149 -4.24 -5.63 3.29
N TYR A 150 -3.12 -4.90 3.22
CA TYR A 150 -2.41 -4.43 4.41
C TYR A 150 -3.20 -3.32 5.11
N SER A 151 -3.19 -3.37 6.44
CA SER A 151 -3.67 -2.29 7.28
C SER A 151 -2.88 -2.27 8.58
N GLN A 152 -2.53 -1.08 9.05
CA GLN A 152 -1.88 -0.91 10.34
C GLN A 152 -2.84 -1.26 11.49
N ARG A 153 -2.28 -1.75 12.59
CA ARG A 153 -2.98 -1.86 13.86
C ARG A 153 -3.18 -0.46 14.46
N THR A 154 -4.36 0.12 14.33
CA THR A 154 -4.71 1.37 15.01
C THR A 154 -5.06 1.09 16.48
N VAL A 155 -4.50 1.90 17.37
CA VAL A 155 -4.70 1.82 18.83
C VAL A 155 -5.22 3.16 19.33
N ALA A 156 -6.31 3.15 20.09
CA ALA A 156 -6.89 4.34 20.71
C ALA A 156 -6.30 4.65 22.12
N ALA A 157 -5.04 4.26 22.36
CA ALA A 157 -4.34 4.16 23.65
C ALA A 157 -4.67 2.90 24.48
N ALA A 158 -3.80 2.28 25.26
CA ALA A 158 -2.32 2.19 25.37
C ALA A 158 -1.94 1.23 26.52
N THR A 159 -2.90 0.66 27.25
CA THR A 159 -2.65 -0.26 28.37
C THR A 159 -3.82 -1.21 28.56
N VAL A 160 -3.67 -2.48 28.19
CA VAL A 160 -4.64 -3.54 28.55
C VAL A 160 -4.24 -4.09 29.91
N ALA A 161 -5.12 -3.98 30.89
CA ALA A 161 -4.85 -4.50 32.24
C ALA A 161 -4.63 -6.02 32.19
N VAL A 162 -3.54 -6.48 32.80
CA VAL A 162 -3.21 -7.89 32.94
C VAL A 162 -3.05 -8.25 34.41
N THR A 163 -3.57 -9.43 34.75
CA THR A 163 -3.37 -10.07 36.05
C THR A 163 -2.48 -11.28 35.85
N LEU A 164 -1.73 -11.70 36.88
CA LEU A 164 -1.00 -12.95 36.82
C LEU A 164 -1.97 -14.10 36.55
N GLY A 165 -1.59 -14.97 35.60
CA GLY A 165 -2.18 -16.29 35.48
C GLY A 165 -1.42 -17.25 36.39
N ASP A 166 -0.17 -17.51 36.03
CA ASP A 166 0.71 -18.46 36.71
C ASP A 166 2.18 -18.02 36.55
N ALA A 167 2.87 -17.80 37.68
CA ALA A 167 4.27 -17.36 37.71
C ALA A 167 5.26 -18.46 37.27
N THR A 168 4.94 -19.74 37.51
CA THR A 168 5.72 -20.90 37.10
C THR A 168 5.60 -21.16 35.60
N LEU A 169 4.41 -20.92 35.04
CA LEU A 169 4.14 -21.05 33.60
C LEU A 169 4.39 -19.75 32.82
N LYS A 170 4.83 -18.68 33.49
CA LYS A 170 5.10 -17.36 32.90
C LYS A 170 3.89 -16.77 32.16
N THR A 171 2.69 -17.02 32.68
CA THR A 171 1.45 -16.60 32.02
C THR A 171 0.82 -15.40 32.71
N VAL A 172 0.26 -14.52 31.90
CA VAL A 172 -0.60 -13.41 32.34
C VAL A 172 -1.95 -13.51 31.65
N ASN A 173 -3.00 -13.21 32.40
CA ASN A 173 -4.37 -13.16 31.91
C ASN A 173 -4.76 -11.72 31.60
N VAL A 174 -5.28 -11.51 30.40
CA VAL A 174 -5.78 -10.23 29.93
C VAL A 174 -7.17 -9.99 30.51
N THR A 175 -7.32 -8.91 31.28
CA THR A 175 -8.57 -8.62 32.01
C THR A 175 -9.56 -7.79 31.18
N SER A 176 -9.11 -7.14 30.11
CA SER A 176 -9.95 -6.38 29.18
C SER A 176 -9.87 -6.97 27.76
N ASN A 177 -11.03 -7.17 27.13
CA ASN A 177 -11.10 -7.71 25.77
C ASN A 177 -10.90 -6.65 24.67
N THR A 178 -10.77 -5.37 25.04
CA THR A 178 -10.52 -4.30 24.06
C THR A 178 -9.17 -4.55 23.40
N ASP A 179 -9.15 -4.64 22.07
CA ASP A 179 -7.95 -4.84 21.25
C ASP A 179 -7.18 -6.17 21.48
N ILE A 180 -7.75 -7.13 22.21
CA ILE A 180 -7.10 -8.42 22.53
C ILE A 180 -6.68 -9.22 21.29
N ASN A 181 -7.49 -9.16 20.23
CA ASN A 181 -7.21 -9.82 18.95
C ASN A 181 -6.14 -9.12 18.11
N LYS A 182 -5.64 -7.96 18.57
CA LYS A 182 -4.62 -7.19 17.88
C LYS A 182 -3.22 -7.49 18.41
N LEU A 183 -3.06 -8.28 19.47
CA LEU A 183 -1.76 -8.63 20.05
C LEU A 183 -1.03 -9.66 19.18
N PHE A 184 0.28 -9.50 19.01
CA PHE A 184 1.17 -10.43 18.32
C PHE A 184 2.29 -10.93 19.23
N PRO A 185 2.85 -12.12 18.96
CA PRO A 185 4.14 -12.51 19.54
C PRO A 185 5.18 -11.41 19.24
N ALA A 186 6.01 -11.07 20.23
CA ALA A 186 6.96 -9.95 20.28
C ALA A 186 6.44 -8.56 20.69
N ASP A 187 5.12 -8.35 20.83
CA ASP A 187 4.63 -7.19 21.59
C ASP A 187 5.17 -7.24 23.03
N THR A 188 5.27 -6.08 23.69
CA THR A 188 5.80 -6.00 25.05
C THR A 188 4.70 -5.88 26.10
N VAL A 189 4.97 -6.39 27.29
CA VAL A 189 4.11 -6.29 28.47
C VAL A 189 4.92 -5.70 29.60
N THR A 190 4.41 -4.65 30.23
CA THR A 190 5.11 -3.98 31.33
C THR A 190 4.44 -4.33 32.66
N LEU A 191 5.16 -5.07 33.51
CA LEU A 191 4.72 -5.49 34.83
C LEU A 191 5.73 -4.99 35.85
N ASN A 192 5.31 -4.22 36.85
CA ASN A 192 6.20 -3.66 37.88
C ASN A 192 7.48 -3.00 37.33
N ALA A 193 7.33 -2.13 36.33
CA ALA A 193 8.46 -1.46 35.66
C ALA A 193 9.44 -2.38 34.90
N ASN A 194 9.18 -3.69 34.83
CA ASN A 194 9.91 -4.64 33.99
C ASN A 194 9.15 -4.87 32.67
N THR A 195 9.88 -4.89 31.56
CA THR A 195 9.32 -5.12 30.22
C THR A 195 9.62 -6.56 29.79
N TYR A 196 8.57 -7.28 29.42
CA TYR A 196 8.63 -8.65 28.91
C TYR A 196 8.13 -8.68 27.48
N THR A 197 8.57 -9.64 26.66
CA THR A 197 7.99 -9.87 25.33
C THR A 197 6.98 -11.02 25.38
N ILE A 198 5.90 -10.90 24.62
CA ILE A 198 4.92 -11.98 24.44
C ILE A 198 5.56 -13.08 23.59
N ALA A 199 5.71 -14.28 24.15
CA ALA A 199 6.23 -15.44 23.46
C ALA A 199 5.12 -16.21 22.73
N LYS A 200 3.95 -16.34 23.37
CA LYS A 200 2.77 -17.04 22.82
C LYS A 200 1.48 -16.39 23.32
N ILE A 201 0.43 -16.53 22.53
CA ILE A 201 -0.92 -16.07 22.84
C ILE A 201 -1.84 -17.30 22.73
N SER A 202 -2.74 -17.48 23.70
CA SER A 202 -3.76 -18.53 23.67
C SER A 202 -4.76 -18.32 22.54
N THR A 203 -5.46 -19.38 22.13
CA THR A 203 -6.45 -19.33 21.04
C THR A 203 -7.62 -18.37 21.31
N ASP A 204 -7.91 -18.09 22.57
CA ASP A 204 -8.94 -17.12 22.99
C ASP A 204 -8.39 -15.70 23.20
N GLY A 205 -7.09 -15.48 22.99
CA GLY A 205 -6.40 -14.20 23.18
C GLY A 205 -6.19 -13.79 24.64
N LYS A 206 -6.74 -14.53 25.60
CA LYS A 206 -6.85 -14.10 27.02
C LYS A 206 -5.65 -14.48 27.87
N THR A 207 -4.84 -15.41 27.45
CA THR A 207 -3.64 -15.83 28.18
C THR A 207 -2.41 -15.58 27.31
N LEU A 208 -1.50 -14.76 27.83
CA LEU A 208 -0.22 -14.44 27.20
C LEU A 208 0.87 -15.18 27.95
N THR A 209 1.73 -15.91 27.23
CA THR A 209 2.95 -16.51 27.79
C THR A 209 4.10 -15.55 27.51
N LEU A 210 4.85 -15.16 28.55
CA LEU A 210 5.94 -14.18 28.44
C LEU A 210 7.31 -14.87 28.34
N SER A 211 8.28 -14.17 27.75
CA SER A 211 9.65 -14.68 27.55
C SER A 211 10.44 -14.86 28.86
N GLY A 212 10.13 -14.06 29.88
CA GLY A 212 10.81 -14.07 31.19
C GLY A 212 9.94 -14.60 32.33
N SER A 213 10.57 -15.01 33.43
CA SER A 213 9.86 -15.35 34.67
C SER A 213 9.18 -14.10 35.24
N VAL A 214 7.91 -14.22 35.60
CA VAL A 214 7.08 -13.08 36.02
C VAL A 214 6.93 -13.13 37.54
N ALA A 215 7.45 -12.12 38.24
CA ALA A 215 7.18 -11.95 39.66
C ALA A 215 5.70 -11.62 39.88
N PRO A 216 5.07 -12.03 41.00
CA PRO A 216 3.65 -11.82 41.19
C PRO A 216 3.30 -10.32 41.31
N ALA A 217 2.77 -9.72 40.24
CA ALA A 217 2.05 -8.46 40.30
C ALA A 217 1.06 -8.22 39.15
N SER A 218 0.13 -7.30 39.41
CA SER A 218 -0.75 -6.68 38.42
C SER A 218 0.02 -5.63 37.60
N GLY A 219 -0.31 -5.50 36.32
CA GLY A 219 0.32 -4.50 35.44
C GLY A 219 -0.46 -4.27 34.15
N ASN A 220 0.20 -3.64 33.19
CA ASN A 220 -0.43 -3.19 31.94
C ASN A 220 0.35 -3.72 30.72
N VAL A 221 -0.36 -4.24 29.73
CA VAL A 221 0.19 -4.55 28.40
C VAL A 221 0.09 -3.30 27.53
N ALA A 222 1.21 -2.81 27.02
CA ALA A 222 1.23 -1.73 26.03
C ALA A 222 1.66 -2.30 24.68
N LEU A 223 1.04 -1.84 23.59
CA LEU A 223 1.53 -2.17 22.26
C LEU A 223 2.87 -1.47 22.06
N SER A 224 3.94 -2.27 21.91
CA SER A 224 5.32 -1.80 22.07
C SER A 224 5.78 -0.86 20.97
N VAL A 225 5.20 -0.99 19.76
CA VAL A 225 5.59 -0.22 18.60
C VAL A 225 4.36 0.16 17.77
N GLN A 226 4.24 1.44 17.45
CA GLN A 226 3.29 1.93 16.45
C GLN A 226 3.66 1.34 15.09
N GLU A 227 2.71 0.65 14.46
CA GLU A 227 2.95 0.06 13.15
C GLU A 227 2.96 1.12 12.05
N ILE A 228 3.63 0.81 10.95
CA ILE A 228 3.66 1.68 9.78
C ILE A 228 2.31 1.64 9.05
N GLY A 229 1.87 2.80 8.56
CA GLY A 229 0.58 2.98 7.89
C GLY A 229 0.46 2.32 6.50
N GLY A 230 1.57 1.89 5.91
CA GLY A 230 1.65 1.24 4.60
C GLY A 230 2.99 0.54 4.41
N LEU A 231 3.13 -0.22 3.32
CA LEU A 231 4.29 -1.06 2.99
C LEU A 231 5.19 -0.46 1.90
N ILE A 232 4.82 0.67 1.31
CA ILE A 232 5.52 1.29 0.18
C ILE A 232 6.03 2.67 0.63
N ASP A 233 7.33 2.93 0.44
CA ASP A 233 7.95 4.23 0.67
C ASP A 233 7.77 5.18 -0.52
N GLU A 234 7.72 6.47 -0.24
CA GLU A 234 7.64 7.54 -1.24
C GLU A 234 8.95 7.73 -2.03
N LYS A 235 10.09 7.27 -1.50
CA LYS A 235 11.39 7.53 -2.12
C LYS A 235 11.77 6.47 -3.14
N ALA A 236 12.31 6.96 -4.27
CA ALA A 236 12.93 6.21 -5.37
C ALA A 236 13.91 5.13 -4.89
N SER A 237 14.67 5.48 -3.86
CA SER A 237 15.79 4.72 -3.36
C SER A 237 16.24 5.30 -2.04
N GLY A 238 16.94 4.50 -1.23
CA GLY A 238 17.62 4.99 -0.02
C GLY A 238 16.81 4.93 1.27
N GLY A 239 15.75 4.10 1.31
CA GLY A 239 15.13 3.66 2.56
C GLY A 239 14.47 4.78 3.37
N GLY A 240 13.31 5.29 2.96
CA GLY A 240 12.54 6.27 3.72
C GLY A 240 11.72 5.65 4.85
N THR A 241 11.02 6.50 5.60
CA THR A 241 10.15 6.10 6.72
C THR A 241 8.70 6.53 6.48
N THR A 242 8.41 7.14 5.32
CA THR A 242 7.12 7.75 5.02
C THR A 242 6.34 6.82 4.09
N PRO A 243 5.29 6.15 4.59
CA PRO A 243 4.50 5.28 3.74
C PRO A 243 3.65 6.13 2.78
N VAL A 244 3.49 5.63 1.56
CA VAL A 244 2.56 6.16 0.58
C VAL A 244 1.12 5.88 1.03
N THR A 245 0.24 6.86 0.87
CA THR A 245 -1.17 6.77 1.25
C THR A 245 -2.08 7.00 0.03
N ASP A 246 -3.25 6.35 0.02
CA ASP A 246 -4.22 6.54 -1.05
C ASP A 246 -4.71 7.99 -1.11
N GLY A 247 -4.63 8.61 -2.29
CA GLY A 247 -4.91 10.03 -2.51
C GLY A 247 -3.83 10.99 -2.00
N GLY A 248 -2.72 10.48 -1.45
CA GLY A 248 -1.59 11.29 -1.00
C GLY A 248 -0.80 11.91 -2.14
N THR A 249 -0.10 13.01 -1.87
CA THR A 249 0.84 13.66 -2.80
C THR A 249 2.20 12.97 -2.85
N ASN A 250 2.46 12.06 -1.91
CA ASN A 250 3.67 11.27 -1.85
C ASN A 250 3.54 10.15 -2.87
N LEU A 251 4.34 10.20 -3.93
CA LEU A 251 4.21 9.30 -5.06
C LEU A 251 5.15 8.13 -4.89
N PRO A 252 4.72 6.92 -5.26
CA PRO A 252 5.60 5.77 -5.28
C PRO A 252 6.46 5.74 -6.57
N TYR A 253 6.57 6.90 -7.26
CA TYR A 253 7.17 7.24 -8.58
C TYR A 253 6.59 6.51 -9.79
#